data_AF-A0A097QWG1-F1
#
_entry.id   AF-A0A097QWG1-F1
#
_cell.length_a   1.000
_cell.length_b   1.000
_cell.length_c   1.000
_cell.angle_alpha   90.00
_cell.angle_beta   90.00
_cell.angle_gamma   90.00
#
_symmetry.space_group_name_H-M   'P 1'
#
loop_
_entity.id
_entity.type
_entity.pdbx_description
1 polymer ?
#
loop_
_entity_poly.entity_id
_entity_poly.type
_entity_poly.pdbx_seq_one_letter_code
_entity_poly.pdbx_strand_id
1 'polypeptide(L)'
;MVSKRLKNAVGFVLLGTASLTFLEWADQFNDFTFALAIAYVLLAFAWMDFAKLVIYVFLAFGAIAGFFLGNLKALFYATPVGLAYLLFGVLMDSNREKLATAVFVLSIPLLIINSKFFPQASIVSWGLIGLMAGVIENAVIEEMAEGDVFIISLYFMALGPFAFIPLAFQFITGLSFYERDRGYPVGPAMFIIAVPVFMLIYHLLSNNALPEWLFYGYYHGVTNERLAILGALGGTFGIPYLMADYSKHSSPSGEPDDFKITLAGGTMGAVAGLIAGLLALVAVAAIGVYLDDMGYHNISTIVVLLALVAAFFAGMAAFAFTSQLHYEGKSSVDWHLWFWGISIVAIVLSLYLLPKAWKAFPEAHHLALFTGLLALVMFYLSIEKAGGPYSLVDRLWQATLYSSAFLAGVWAGLGAIWILH
;
A
#
# COMPACT_ATOMS: atom_id res chain seq x y z
N MET A 1 -24.74 21.25 -8.04
CA MET A 1 -24.41 20.03 -7.28
C MET A 1 -24.60 18.85 -8.23
N VAL A 2 -23.58 18.02 -8.45
CA VAL A 2 -23.68 16.88 -9.38
C VAL A 2 -24.36 15.70 -8.67
N SER A 3 -25.29 15.03 -9.35
CA SER A 3 -25.97 13.85 -8.81
C SER A 3 -24.98 12.73 -8.49
N LYS A 4 -25.05 12.14 -7.29
CA LYS A 4 -24.26 10.96 -6.89
C LYS A 4 -24.44 9.78 -7.85
N ARG A 5 -25.61 9.65 -8.50
CA ARG A 5 -25.85 8.62 -9.52
C ARG A 5 -25.01 8.86 -10.77
N LEU A 6 -24.88 10.11 -11.20
CA LEU A 6 -24.06 10.46 -12.35
C LEU A 6 -22.58 10.19 -12.06
N LYS A 7 -22.09 10.58 -10.88
CA LYS A 7 -20.73 10.25 -10.42
C LYS A 7 -20.48 8.75 -10.53
N ASN A 8 -21.28 7.94 -9.82
CA ASN A 8 -21.13 6.49 -9.81
C ASN A 8 -21.24 5.84 -11.21
N ALA A 9 -22.08 6.38 -12.11
CA ALA A 9 -22.16 5.90 -13.49
C ALA A 9 -20.87 6.18 -14.28
N VAL A 10 -20.33 7.40 -14.16
CA VAL A 10 -19.02 7.75 -14.77
C VAL A 10 -17.91 6.90 -14.16
N GLY A 11 -17.90 6.72 -12.84
CA GLY A 11 -16.97 5.85 -12.14
C GLY A 11 -17.04 4.40 -12.62
N PHE A 12 -18.26 3.85 -12.80
CA PHE A 12 -18.44 2.51 -13.36
C PHE A 12 -17.83 2.38 -14.76
N VAL A 13 -18.06 3.36 -15.64
CA VAL A 13 -17.50 3.36 -16.99
C VAL A 13 -15.98 3.41 -16.92
N LEU A 14 -15.40 4.34 -16.14
CA LEU A 14 -13.95 4.46 -15.99
C LEU A 14 -13.31 3.18 -15.45
N LEU A 15 -13.88 2.58 -14.40
CA LEU A 15 -13.41 1.31 -13.85
C LEU A 15 -13.54 0.17 -14.86
N GLY A 16 -14.67 0.07 -15.53
CA GLY A 16 -14.92 -0.92 -16.59
C GLY A 16 -13.88 -0.83 -17.68
N THR A 17 -13.64 0.37 -18.20
CA THR A 17 -12.69 0.59 -19.30
C THR A 17 -11.25 0.39 -18.85
N ALA A 18 -10.88 0.82 -17.64
CA ALA A 18 -9.55 0.56 -17.09
C ALA A 18 -9.30 -0.94 -16.86
N SER A 19 -10.33 -1.67 -16.41
CA SER A 19 -10.27 -3.13 -16.26
C SER A 19 -10.04 -3.82 -17.61
N LEU A 20 -10.78 -3.41 -18.65
CA LEU A 20 -10.64 -3.99 -19.98
C LEU A 20 -9.28 -3.67 -20.61
N THR A 21 -8.82 -2.41 -20.51
CA THR A 21 -7.47 -2.03 -20.96
C THR A 21 -6.40 -2.86 -20.24
N PHE A 22 -6.52 -3.04 -18.92
CA PHE A 22 -5.58 -3.86 -18.16
C PHE A 22 -5.60 -5.32 -18.60
N LEU A 23 -6.78 -5.92 -18.79
CA LEU A 23 -6.91 -7.32 -19.19
C LEU A 23 -6.38 -7.57 -20.61
N GLU A 24 -6.67 -6.67 -21.56
CA GLU A 24 -6.13 -6.75 -22.91
C GLU A 24 -4.61 -6.60 -22.92
N TRP A 25 -4.08 -5.62 -22.17
CA TRP A 25 -2.64 -5.46 -21.99
C TRP A 25 -2.02 -6.71 -21.36
N ALA A 26 -2.63 -7.27 -20.32
CA ALA A 26 -2.16 -8.46 -19.63
C ALA A 26 -2.09 -9.69 -20.54
N ASP A 27 -3.07 -9.87 -21.44
CA ASP A 27 -3.15 -11.01 -22.37
C ASP A 27 -2.02 -11.01 -23.42
N GLN A 28 -1.43 -9.85 -23.70
CA GLN A 28 -0.29 -9.74 -24.62
C GLN A 28 1.01 -10.35 -24.05
N PHE A 29 1.04 -10.73 -22.77
CA PHE A 29 2.21 -11.29 -22.10
C PHE A 29 2.06 -12.78 -21.83
N ASN A 30 2.96 -13.57 -22.40
CA ASN A 30 3.03 -15.01 -22.13
C ASN A 30 3.55 -15.35 -20.73
N ASP A 31 4.25 -14.42 -20.06
CA ASP A 31 4.87 -14.63 -18.75
C ASP A 31 4.19 -13.79 -17.66
N PHE A 32 3.74 -14.47 -16.59
CA PHE A 32 3.04 -13.84 -15.47
C PHE A 32 4.03 -13.14 -14.52
N THR A 33 4.19 -11.83 -14.65
CA THR A 33 5.09 -11.05 -13.79
C THR A 33 4.52 -10.85 -12.37
N PHE A 34 5.39 -10.58 -11.38
CA PHE A 34 4.98 -10.27 -10.00
C PHE A 34 3.98 -9.12 -9.91
N ALA A 35 4.24 -8.03 -10.65
CA ALA A 35 3.38 -6.87 -10.65
C ALA A 35 2.03 -7.16 -11.30
N LEU A 36 2.00 -8.01 -12.33
CA LEU A 36 0.77 -8.46 -12.97
C LEU A 36 -0.08 -9.29 -11.98
N ALA A 37 0.55 -10.18 -11.21
CA ALA A 37 -0.12 -10.94 -10.15
C ALA A 37 -0.80 -10.02 -9.13
N ILE A 38 -0.07 -9.01 -8.66
CA ILE A 38 -0.62 -8.00 -7.75
C ILE A 38 -1.75 -7.21 -8.42
N ALA A 39 -1.58 -6.78 -9.67
CA ALA A 39 -2.59 -6.03 -10.39
C ALA A 39 -3.91 -6.82 -10.57
N TYR A 40 -3.88 -8.14 -10.76
CA TYR A 40 -5.08 -8.98 -10.75
C TYR A 40 -5.77 -9.02 -9.38
N VAL A 41 -5.01 -9.13 -8.29
CA VAL A 41 -5.56 -9.06 -6.92
C VAL A 41 -6.20 -7.69 -6.67
N LEU A 42 -5.54 -6.62 -7.09
CA LEU A 42 -6.03 -5.25 -6.98
C LEU A 42 -7.29 -5.01 -7.84
N LEU A 43 -7.38 -5.59 -9.04
CA LEU A 43 -8.56 -5.55 -9.88
C LEU A 43 -9.76 -6.22 -9.17
N ALA A 44 -9.55 -7.39 -8.57
CA ALA A 44 -10.59 -8.07 -7.81
C ALA A 44 -11.07 -7.24 -6.61
N PHE A 45 -10.15 -6.61 -5.88
CA PHE A 45 -10.51 -5.70 -4.79
C PHE A 45 -11.20 -4.43 -5.29
N ALA A 46 -10.78 -3.84 -6.40
CA ALA A 46 -11.41 -2.65 -6.97
C ALA A 46 -12.88 -2.88 -7.30
N TRP A 47 -13.21 -4.02 -7.90
CA TRP A 47 -14.61 -4.39 -8.19
C TRP A 47 -15.41 -4.76 -6.94
N MET A 48 -14.80 -5.48 -6.01
CA MET A 48 -15.44 -5.84 -4.74
C MET A 48 -15.80 -4.60 -3.92
N ASP A 49 -14.85 -3.67 -3.82
CA ASP A 49 -15.01 -2.41 -3.11
C ASP A 49 -16.00 -1.49 -3.83
N PHE A 50 -15.94 -1.40 -5.17
CA PHE A 50 -16.97 -0.71 -5.94
C PHE A 50 -18.37 -1.29 -5.67
N ALA A 51 -18.54 -2.61 -5.65
CA ALA A 51 -19.86 -3.22 -5.49
C ALA A 51 -20.41 -3.11 -4.06
N LYS A 52 -19.56 -3.30 -3.05
CA LYS A 52 -20.00 -3.48 -1.65
C LYS A 52 -19.46 -2.45 -0.66
N LEU A 53 -18.53 -1.57 -1.06
CA LEU A 53 -17.79 -0.67 -0.17
C LEU A 53 -17.08 -1.44 0.96
N VAL A 54 -16.56 -2.63 0.65
CA VAL A 54 -15.94 -3.55 1.60
C VAL A 54 -14.77 -4.26 0.92
N ILE A 55 -13.64 -4.30 1.61
CA ILE A 55 -12.50 -5.15 1.28
C ILE A 55 -12.41 -6.23 2.36
N TYR A 56 -12.57 -7.50 1.96
CA TYR A 56 -12.45 -8.61 2.89
C TYR A 56 -11.01 -8.76 3.34
N VAL A 57 -10.78 -8.40 4.58
CA VAL A 57 -9.44 -8.25 5.13
C VAL A 57 -8.64 -9.53 5.07
N PHE A 58 -9.26 -10.66 5.39
CA PHE A 58 -8.56 -11.94 5.40
C PHE A 58 -8.00 -12.32 4.02
N LEU A 59 -8.65 -11.91 2.93
CA LEU A 59 -8.11 -12.05 1.58
C LEU A 59 -6.92 -11.11 1.36
N ALA A 60 -7.04 -9.85 1.80
CA ALA A 60 -5.98 -8.86 1.63
C ALA A 60 -4.73 -9.17 2.48
N PHE A 61 -4.93 -9.61 3.73
CA PHE A 61 -3.88 -10.12 4.59
C PHE A 61 -3.24 -11.38 4.00
N GLY A 62 -4.05 -12.32 3.49
CA GLY A 62 -3.53 -13.50 2.79
C GLY A 62 -2.62 -13.12 1.63
N ALA A 63 -3.03 -12.17 0.78
CA ALA A 63 -2.18 -11.68 -0.30
C ALA A 63 -0.84 -11.12 0.23
N ILE A 64 -0.86 -10.24 1.23
CA ILE A 64 0.36 -9.69 1.84
C ILE A 64 1.23 -10.79 2.45
N ALA A 65 0.66 -11.66 3.28
CA ALA A 65 1.39 -12.75 3.94
C ALA A 65 2.03 -13.69 2.92
N GLY A 66 1.32 -14.03 1.85
CA GLY A 66 1.85 -14.79 0.73
C GLY A 66 3.03 -14.09 0.06
N PHE A 67 2.91 -12.80 -0.26
CA PHE A 67 4.03 -12.08 -0.88
C PHE A 67 5.24 -11.92 0.04
N PHE A 68 5.05 -11.68 1.34
CA PHE A 68 6.14 -11.59 2.31
C PHE A 68 6.84 -12.95 2.49
N LEU A 69 6.10 -14.04 2.67
CA LEU A 69 6.67 -15.37 2.85
C LEU A 69 7.29 -15.94 1.57
N GLY A 70 6.70 -15.63 0.41
CA GLY A 70 7.28 -15.94 -0.89
C GLY A 70 8.60 -15.21 -1.18
N ASN A 71 8.87 -14.12 -0.45
CA ASN A 71 10.09 -13.31 -0.55
C ASN A 71 10.87 -13.27 0.77
N LEU A 72 10.85 -14.37 1.53
CA LEU A 72 11.49 -14.45 2.85
C LEU A 72 12.98 -14.07 2.84
N LYS A 73 13.70 -14.38 1.75
CA LYS A 73 15.10 -13.93 1.58
C LYS A 73 15.21 -12.41 1.50
N ALA A 74 14.30 -11.75 0.77
CA ALA A 74 14.25 -10.29 0.67
C ALA A 74 13.95 -9.64 2.02
N LEU A 75 13.12 -10.28 2.86
CA LEU A 75 12.78 -9.78 4.19
C LEU A 75 14.01 -9.68 5.11
N PHE A 76 14.96 -10.62 5.03
CA PHE A 76 16.24 -10.50 5.74
C PHE A 76 17.06 -9.28 5.28
N TYR A 77 17.11 -9.03 3.97
CA TYR A 77 17.82 -7.86 3.44
C TYR A 77 17.08 -6.53 3.67
N ALA A 78 15.78 -6.58 3.95
CA ALA A 78 14.98 -5.42 4.31
C ALA A 78 15.15 -4.99 5.78
N THR A 79 16.07 -5.61 6.54
CA THR A 79 16.30 -5.34 7.99
C THR A 79 16.31 -3.85 8.37
N PRO A 80 17.04 -2.94 7.69
CA PRO A 80 17.04 -1.53 8.07
C PRO A 80 15.64 -0.88 8.00
N VAL A 81 14.88 -1.20 6.95
CA VAL A 81 13.50 -0.70 6.78
C VAL A 81 12.56 -1.42 7.75
N GLY A 82 12.79 -2.70 8.03
CA GLY A 82 12.07 -3.46 9.04
C GLY A 82 12.23 -2.89 10.46
N LEU A 83 13.43 -2.47 10.83
CA LEU A 83 13.68 -1.78 12.11
C LEU A 83 12.96 -0.43 12.17
N ALA A 84 12.98 0.34 11.07
CA ALA A 84 12.19 1.57 10.98
C ALA A 84 10.68 1.29 11.11
N TYR A 85 10.20 0.18 10.55
CA TYR A 85 8.81 -0.28 10.69
C TYR A 85 8.44 -0.64 12.13
N LEU A 86 9.32 -1.35 12.85
CA LEU A 86 9.11 -1.63 14.27
C LEU A 86 9.05 -0.35 15.10
N LEU A 87 9.98 0.58 14.86
CA LEU A 87 9.95 1.88 15.53
C LEU A 87 8.68 2.67 15.21
N PHE A 88 8.25 2.67 13.95
CA PHE A 88 6.98 3.26 13.53
C PHE A 88 5.81 2.65 14.30
N GLY A 89 5.71 1.32 14.36
CA GLY A 89 4.61 0.63 15.05
C GLY A 89 4.57 0.93 16.55
N VAL A 90 5.72 0.95 17.22
CA VAL A 90 5.82 1.34 18.64
C VAL A 90 5.39 2.80 18.85
N LEU A 91 5.79 3.71 17.96
CA LEU A 91 5.39 5.12 18.05
C LEU A 91 3.90 5.32 17.81
N MET A 92 3.30 4.57 16.88
CA MET A 92 1.86 4.58 16.63
C MET A 92 1.07 4.07 17.84
N ASP A 93 1.49 2.95 18.43
CA ASP A 93 0.87 2.40 19.66
C ASP A 93 0.96 3.39 20.84
N SER A 94 2.07 4.14 20.92
CA SER A 94 2.29 5.16 21.96
C SER A 94 1.65 6.54 21.66
N ASN A 95 0.72 6.66 20.70
CA ASN A 95 0.09 7.94 20.30
C ASN A 95 1.07 9.03 19.86
N ARG A 96 2.21 8.65 19.27
CA ARG A 96 3.25 9.57 18.76
C ARG A 96 3.23 9.67 17.24
N GLU A 97 2.06 9.88 16.64
CA GLU A 97 1.85 9.82 15.18
C GLU A 97 2.74 10.81 14.40
N LYS A 98 3.01 12.02 14.93
CA LYS A 98 3.94 12.96 14.29
C LYS A 98 5.35 12.40 14.16
N LEU A 99 5.84 11.72 15.20
CA LEU A 99 7.15 11.07 15.18
C LEU A 99 7.12 9.83 14.29
N ALA A 100 6.03 9.05 14.33
CA ALA A 100 5.83 7.92 13.43
C ALA A 100 5.85 8.37 11.95
N THR A 101 5.17 9.47 11.63
CA THR A 101 5.19 10.09 10.29
C THR A 101 6.59 10.53 9.89
N ALA A 102 7.38 11.09 10.81
CA ALA A 102 8.77 11.42 10.54
C ALA A 102 9.62 10.16 10.26
N VAL A 103 9.40 9.07 10.99
CA VAL A 103 10.05 7.77 10.72
C VAL A 103 9.68 7.24 9.34
N PHE A 104 8.40 7.33 8.95
CA PHE A 104 7.95 7.01 7.60
C PHE A 104 8.72 7.83 6.54
N VAL A 105 8.77 9.16 6.68
CA VAL A 105 9.49 10.02 5.71
C VAL A 105 10.98 9.67 5.63
N LEU A 106 11.64 9.42 6.77
CA LEU A 106 13.05 9.03 6.82
C LEU A 106 13.32 7.62 6.29
N SER A 107 12.32 6.74 6.32
CA SER A 107 12.46 5.37 5.82
C SER A 107 12.52 5.30 4.29
N ILE A 108 12.00 6.29 3.56
CA ILE A 108 12.08 6.36 2.09
C ILE A 108 13.53 6.47 1.59
N PRO A 109 14.35 7.46 1.99
CA PRO A 109 15.76 7.52 1.58
C PRO A 109 16.55 6.31 2.09
N LEU A 110 16.25 5.81 3.30
CA LEU A 110 16.86 4.58 3.83
C LEU A 110 16.59 3.38 2.92
N LEU A 111 15.34 3.21 2.46
CA LEU A 111 14.93 2.16 1.53
C LEU A 111 15.68 2.28 0.20
N ILE A 112 15.79 3.49 -0.36
CA ILE A 112 16.46 3.71 -1.65
C ILE A 112 17.93 3.29 -1.55
N ILE A 113 18.60 3.69 -0.47
CA ILE A 113 19.98 3.29 -0.19
C ILE A 113 20.07 1.78 -0.02
N ASN A 114 19.20 1.18 0.80
CA ASN A 114 19.19 -0.26 1.06
C ASN A 114 18.99 -1.07 -0.23
N SER A 115 18.02 -0.67 -1.06
CA SER A 115 17.69 -1.36 -2.32
C SER A 115 18.81 -1.29 -3.34
N LYS A 116 19.67 -0.25 -3.30
CA LYS A 116 20.86 -0.17 -4.16
C LYS A 116 21.91 -1.22 -3.80
N PHE A 117 22.07 -1.55 -2.52
CA PHE A 117 23.02 -2.58 -2.06
C PHE A 117 22.42 -3.98 -2.07
N PHE A 118 21.11 -4.09 -1.81
CA PHE A 118 20.37 -5.34 -1.77
C PHE A 118 19.09 -5.23 -2.61
N PRO A 119 19.19 -5.33 -3.95
CA PRO A 119 18.06 -5.21 -4.89
C PRO A 119 16.81 -6.00 -4.51
N GLN A 120 17.01 -7.24 -4.06
CA GLN A 120 15.92 -8.12 -3.62
C GLN A 120 15.08 -7.54 -2.49
N ALA A 121 15.64 -6.69 -1.63
CA ALA A 121 14.91 -6.07 -0.52
C ALA A 121 13.86 -5.06 -0.98
N SER A 122 13.95 -4.54 -2.21
CA SER A 122 13.09 -3.47 -2.72
C SER A 122 11.60 -3.78 -2.61
N ILE A 123 11.19 -4.99 -2.99
CA ILE A 123 9.79 -5.44 -2.97
C ILE A 123 9.20 -5.33 -1.55
N VAL A 124 9.88 -5.97 -0.60
CA VAL A 124 9.44 -6.02 0.80
C VAL A 124 9.53 -4.64 1.44
N SER A 125 10.61 -3.92 1.18
CA SER A 125 10.82 -2.58 1.73
C SER A 125 9.71 -1.64 1.26
N TRP A 126 9.35 -1.64 -0.02
CA TRP A 126 8.25 -0.81 -0.53
C TRP A 126 6.90 -1.26 0.04
N GLY A 127 6.68 -2.57 0.20
CA GLY A 127 5.50 -3.07 0.91
C GLY A 127 5.40 -2.53 2.34
N LEU A 128 6.51 -2.44 3.08
CA LEU A 128 6.54 -1.83 4.42
C LEU A 128 6.27 -0.32 4.39
N ILE A 129 6.80 0.42 3.41
CA ILE A 129 6.47 1.84 3.20
C ILE A 129 4.97 2.02 2.93
N GLY A 130 4.39 1.17 2.08
CA GLY A 130 2.97 1.19 1.79
C GLY A 130 2.11 0.88 3.02
N LEU A 131 2.54 -0.06 3.87
CA LEU A 131 1.87 -0.34 5.15
C LEU A 131 1.91 0.87 6.08
N MET A 132 3.08 1.53 6.22
CA MET A 132 3.19 2.76 7.02
C MET A 132 2.27 3.85 6.46
N ALA A 133 2.28 4.08 5.14
CA ALA A 133 1.44 5.07 4.49
C ALA A 133 -0.05 4.78 4.71
N GLY A 134 -0.47 3.52 4.53
CA GLY A 134 -1.86 3.11 4.76
C GLY A 134 -2.30 3.25 6.22
N VAL A 135 -1.42 2.92 7.18
CA VAL A 135 -1.73 3.11 8.61
C VAL A 135 -1.86 4.59 8.96
N ILE A 136 -0.96 5.46 8.45
CA ILE A 136 -1.06 6.91 8.62
C ILE A 136 -2.36 7.41 7.98
N GLU A 137 -2.66 6.99 6.76
CA GLU A 137 -3.84 7.46 6.05
C GLU A 137 -5.13 7.05 6.76
N ASN A 138 -5.21 5.79 7.22
CA ASN A 138 -6.31 5.33 8.04
C ASN A 138 -6.46 6.22 9.27
N ALA A 139 -5.38 6.40 10.07
CA ALA A 139 -5.37 7.19 11.29
C ALA A 139 -5.76 8.67 11.08
N VAL A 140 -5.34 9.28 9.97
CA VAL A 140 -5.53 10.71 9.69
C VAL A 140 -6.90 11.01 9.06
N ILE A 141 -7.36 10.17 8.14
CA ILE A 141 -8.51 10.48 7.28
C ILE A 141 -9.82 9.89 7.83
N GLU A 142 -9.79 8.88 8.72
CA GLU A 142 -10.92 8.25 9.43
C GLU A 142 -12.16 7.82 8.59
N GLU A 143 -12.18 8.09 7.29
CA GLU A 143 -13.27 7.81 6.33
C GLU A 143 -12.96 6.61 5.42
N MET A 144 -11.81 5.95 5.62
CA MET A 144 -11.35 4.80 4.83
C MET A 144 -11.83 3.48 5.45
N ALA A 145 -12.06 2.47 4.59
CA ALA A 145 -12.34 1.13 5.08
C ALA A 145 -11.03 0.53 5.61
N GLU A 146 -11.06 -0.21 6.72
CA GLU A 146 -9.85 -0.76 7.34
C GLU A 146 -9.02 -1.66 6.40
N GLY A 147 -9.64 -2.18 5.32
CA GLY A 147 -8.99 -2.97 4.27
C GLY A 147 -8.11 -2.17 3.28
N ASP A 148 -8.19 -0.84 3.29
CA ASP A 148 -7.46 0.03 2.35
C ASP A 148 -5.95 0.03 2.61
N VAL A 149 -5.55 -0.13 3.88
CA VAL A 149 -4.14 -0.27 4.32
C VAL A 149 -3.41 -1.35 3.53
N PHE A 150 -4.11 -2.44 3.23
CA PHE A 150 -3.53 -3.60 2.54
C PHE A 150 -3.35 -3.34 1.05
N ILE A 151 -4.36 -2.73 0.42
CA ILE A 151 -4.35 -2.42 -1.00
C ILE A 151 -3.23 -1.42 -1.30
N ILE A 152 -3.08 -0.39 -0.46
CA ILE A 152 -1.97 0.58 -0.57
C ILE A 152 -0.62 -0.13 -0.54
N SER A 153 -0.44 -1.06 0.41
CA SER A 153 0.80 -1.84 0.53
C SER A 153 1.12 -2.63 -0.74
N LEU A 154 0.11 -3.27 -1.33
CA LEU A 154 0.26 -4.00 -2.59
C LEU A 154 0.63 -3.06 -3.76
N TYR A 155 0.03 -1.86 -3.84
CA TYR A 155 0.45 -0.86 -4.83
C TYR A 155 1.91 -0.48 -4.68
N PHE A 156 2.40 -0.25 -3.46
CA PHE A 156 3.82 0.08 -3.24
C PHE A 156 4.75 -1.08 -3.60
N MET A 157 4.40 -2.32 -3.26
CA MET A 157 5.18 -3.49 -3.70
C MET A 157 5.30 -3.57 -5.21
N ALA A 158 4.23 -3.24 -5.93
CA ALA A 158 4.14 -3.45 -7.37
C ALA A 158 4.53 -2.22 -8.21
N LEU A 159 4.49 -1.01 -7.67
CA LEU A 159 4.81 0.23 -8.40
C LEU A 159 6.02 0.96 -7.79
N GLY A 160 6.57 0.47 -6.69
CA GLY A 160 7.65 1.11 -5.95
C GLY A 160 7.30 2.56 -5.60
N PRO A 161 8.18 3.54 -5.91
CA PRO A 161 7.89 4.95 -5.62
C PRO A 161 6.71 5.51 -6.42
N PHE A 162 6.35 4.91 -7.56
CA PHE A 162 5.26 5.44 -8.38
C PHE A 162 3.88 5.15 -7.78
N ALA A 163 3.79 4.32 -6.73
CA ALA A 163 2.57 4.11 -5.96
C ALA A 163 2.06 5.39 -5.26
N PHE A 164 2.94 6.38 -5.03
CA PHE A 164 2.51 7.70 -4.54
C PHE A 164 1.50 8.39 -5.47
N ILE A 165 1.52 8.08 -6.78
CA ILE A 165 0.57 8.65 -7.76
C ILE A 165 -0.86 8.18 -7.47
N PRO A 166 -1.19 6.87 -7.53
CA PRO A 166 -2.53 6.42 -7.20
C PRO A 166 -2.90 6.70 -5.74
N LEU A 167 -1.95 6.65 -4.79
CA LEU A 167 -2.21 7.00 -3.38
C LEU A 167 -2.71 8.43 -3.24
N ALA A 168 -1.99 9.43 -3.76
CA ALA A 168 -2.37 10.82 -3.56
C ALA A 168 -3.65 11.20 -4.34
N PHE A 169 -3.85 10.60 -5.52
CA PHE A 169 -4.95 10.98 -6.39
C PHE A 169 -6.26 10.23 -6.09
N GLN A 170 -6.24 9.20 -5.24
CA GLN A 170 -7.45 8.43 -4.88
C GLN A 170 -8.54 9.29 -4.25
N PHE A 171 -8.16 10.26 -3.41
CA PHE A 171 -9.13 11.15 -2.78
C PHE A 171 -9.89 11.97 -3.82
N ILE A 172 -9.16 12.42 -4.84
CA ILE A 172 -9.72 13.27 -5.88
C ILE A 172 -10.61 12.45 -6.81
N THR A 173 -10.16 11.28 -7.26
CA THR A 173 -10.99 10.40 -8.10
C THR A 173 -12.17 9.84 -7.33
N GLY A 174 -11.98 9.50 -6.06
CA GLY A 174 -13.02 9.09 -5.11
C GLY A 174 -14.16 10.10 -5.03
N LEU A 175 -13.85 11.35 -4.67
CA LEU A 175 -14.85 12.42 -4.58
C LEU A 175 -15.46 12.80 -5.94
N SER A 176 -14.67 12.75 -7.01
CA SER A 176 -15.13 13.16 -8.35
C SER A 176 -16.08 12.13 -8.98
N PHE A 177 -15.79 10.84 -8.81
CA PHE A 177 -16.42 9.77 -9.59
C PHE A 177 -17.07 8.67 -8.75
N TYR A 178 -16.74 8.51 -7.48
CA TYR A 178 -17.19 7.38 -6.68
C TYR A 178 -17.86 7.76 -5.36
N GLU A 179 -18.14 9.04 -5.14
CA GLU A 179 -18.73 9.54 -3.91
C GLU A 179 -20.08 8.86 -3.58
N ARG A 180 -20.21 8.40 -2.33
CA ARG A 180 -21.41 7.80 -1.74
C ARG A 180 -21.80 8.54 -0.47
N ASP A 181 -22.77 8.02 0.28
CA ASP A 181 -23.25 8.67 1.51
C ASP A 181 -22.30 8.52 2.71
N ARG A 182 -21.31 7.62 2.63
CA ARG A 182 -20.38 7.28 3.72
C ARG A 182 -18.92 7.21 3.23
N GLY A 183 -18.52 8.12 2.34
CA GLY A 183 -17.19 8.13 1.73
C GLY A 183 -17.18 7.64 0.27
N TYR A 184 -16.07 7.10 -0.19
CA TYR A 184 -15.89 6.56 -1.55
C TYR A 184 -15.09 5.24 -1.51
N PRO A 185 -15.30 4.32 -2.48
CA PRO A 185 -14.51 3.11 -2.61
C PRO A 185 -13.09 3.45 -3.09
N VAL A 186 -12.10 3.14 -2.27
CA VAL A 186 -10.67 3.41 -2.48
C VAL A 186 -10.07 2.53 -3.56
N GLY A 187 -10.44 1.24 -3.57
CA GLY A 187 -9.98 0.27 -4.57
C GLY A 187 -10.10 0.77 -6.01
N PRO A 188 -11.31 1.13 -6.50
CA PRO A 188 -11.49 1.64 -7.85
C PRO A 188 -10.92 3.04 -8.06
N ALA A 189 -10.89 3.89 -7.02
CA ALA A 189 -10.32 5.24 -7.10
C ALA A 189 -8.81 5.22 -7.36
N MET A 190 -8.09 4.28 -6.76
CA MET A 190 -6.66 4.02 -7.04
C MET A 190 -6.46 3.27 -8.35
N PHE A 191 -7.26 2.23 -8.62
CA PHE A 191 -7.00 1.29 -9.71
C PHE A 191 -7.02 1.96 -11.09
N ILE A 192 -7.99 2.85 -11.36
CA ILE A 192 -8.08 3.55 -12.64
C ILE A 192 -6.85 4.41 -12.94
N ILE A 193 -6.17 4.89 -11.91
CA ILE A 193 -4.94 5.68 -12.02
C ILE A 193 -3.73 4.76 -12.13
N ALA A 194 -3.76 3.62 -11.45
CA ALA A 194 -2.65 2.68 -11.41
C ALA A 194 -2.47 1.90 -12.72
N VAL A 195 -3.55 1.53 -13.44
CA VAL A 195 -3.47 0.78 -14.72
C VAL A 195 -2.46 1.39 -15.72
N PRO A 196 -2.56 2.67 -16.12
CA PRO A 196 -1.59 3.26 -17.05
C PRO A 196 -0.18 3.34 -16.45
N VAL A 197 -0.05 3.43 -15.12
CA VAL A 197 1.25 3.43 -14.44
C VAL A 197 1.88 2.03 -14.51
N PHE A 198 1.11 0.96 -14.30
CA PHE A 198 1.55 -0.42 -14.49
C PHE A 198 2.06 -0.65 -15.92
N MET A 199 1.25 -0.28 -16.92
CA MET A 199 1.60 -0.42 -18.33
C MET A 199 2.88 0.36 -18.67
N LEU A 200 2.99 1.59 -18.17
CA LEU A 200 4.16 2.43 -18.41
C LEU A 200 5.42 1.90 -17.73
N ILE A 201 5.34 1.47 -16.47
CA ILE A 201 6.50 0.92 -15.75
C ILE A 201 7.04 -0.29 -16.50
N TYR A 202 6.16 -1.20 -16.93
CA TYR A 202 6.58 -2.34 -17.74
C TYR A 202 7.32 -1.90 -19.01
N HIS A 203 6.75 -0.96 -19.77
CA HIS A 203 7.38 -0.41 -20.98
C HIS A 203 8.74 0.25 -20.69
N LEU A 204 8.90 0.90 -19.54
CA LEU A 204 10.16 1.53 -19.17
C LEU A 204 11.21 0.52 -18.70
N LEU A 205 10.80 -0.56 -18.03
CA LEU A 205 11.68 -1.65 -17.60
C LEU A 205 12.17 -2.47 -18.80
N SER A 206 11.29 -2.77 -19.76
CA SER A 206 11.65 -3.49 -20.99
C SER A 206 12.68 -2.71 -21.84
N ASN A 207 12.70 -1.38 -21.72
CA ASN A 207 13.66 -0.50 -22.38
C ASN A 207 14.86 -0.12 -21.50
N ASN A 208 15.05 -0.75 -20.34
CA ASN A 208 16.11 -0.46 -19.37
C ASN A 208 16.16 1.02 -18.93
N ALA A 209 15.03 1.73 -18.98
CA ALA A 209 14.91 3.13 -18.61
C ALA A 209 14.64 3.35 -17.11
N LEU A 210 14.38 2.27 -16.38
CA LEU A 210 14.24 2.24 -14.92
C LEU A 210 15.24 1.26 -14.32
N PRO A 211 15.79 1.57 -13.13
CA PRO A 211 16.77 0.69 -12.50
C PRO A 211 16.14 -0.60 -11.95
N GLU A 212 16.71 -1.73 -12.33
CA GLU A 212 16.33 -3.06 -11.83
C GLU A 212 16.37 -3.15 -10.30
N TRP A 213 17.37 -2.52 -9.66
CA TRP A 213 17.50 -2.56 -8.20
C TRP A 213 16.31 -1.94 -7.45
N LEU A 214 15.54 -1.08 -8.10
CA LEU A 214 14.36 -0.43 -7.53
C LEU A 214 13.06 -1.19 -7.84
N PHE A 215 13.05 -1.97 -8.93
CA PHE A 215 11.90 -2.71 -9.45
C PHE A 215 12.18 -4.21 -9.55
N TYR A 216 12.91 -4.76 -8.57
CA TYR A 216 13.42 -6.12 -8.61
C TYR A 216 12.33 -7.18 -8.84
N GLY A 217 11.14 -6.98 -8.25
CA GLY A 217 10.01 -7.90 -8.41
C GLY A 217 9.52 -8.06 -9.85
N TYR A 218 9.64 -7.02 -10.69
CA TYR A 218 9.26 -7.13 -12.11
C TYR A 218 10.16 -8.08 -12.87
N TYR A 219 11.46 -8.09 -12.58
CA TYR A 219 12.44 -8.90 -13.30
C TYR A 219 12.53 -10.33 -12.78
N HIS A 220 12.35 -10.53 -11.47
CA HIS A 220 12.68 -11.81 -10.81
C HIS A 220 11.49 -12.56 -10.23
N GLY A 221 10.29 -11.97 -10.21
CA GLY A 221 9.11 -12.64 -9.70
C GLY A 221 9.14 -12.87 -8.18
N VAL A 222 8.36 -13.86 -7.72
CA VAL A 222 8.39 -14.33 -6.34
C VAL A 222 9.50 -15.37 -6.18
N THR A 223 10.36 -15.21 -5.18
CA THR A 223 11.53 -16.11 -5.01
C THR A 223 11.17 -17.54 -4.59
N ASN A 224 10.03 -17.74 -3.91
CA ASN A 224 9.56 -19.04 -3.45
C ASN A 224 8.03 -19.16 -3.52
N GLU A 225 7.52 -19.70 -4.62
CA GLU A 225 6.08 -19.84 -4.86
C GLU A 225 5.36 -20.72 -3.82
N ARG A 226 6.00 -21.79 -3.34
CA ARG A 226 5.39 -22.69 -2.34
C ARG A 226 5.15 -21.99 -1.02
N LEU A 227 6.14 -21.23 -0.54
CA LEU A 227 5.98 -20.41 0.66
C LEU A 227 4.95 -19.30 0.44
N ALA A 228 4.85 -18.76 -0.78
CA ALA A 228 3.84 -17.77 -1.09
C ALA A 228 2.42 -18.34 -0.98
N ILE A 229 2.18 -19.53 -1.53
CA ILE A 229 0.89 -20.22 -1.44
C ILE A 229 0.57 -20.56 0.03
N LEU A 230 1.53 -21.11 0.76
CA LEU A 230 1.33 -21.44 2.19
C LEU A 230 1.06 -20.18 3.01
N GLY A 231 1.76 -19.09 2.74
CA GLY A 231 1.52 -17.79 3.37
C GLY A 231 0.16 -17.21 3.05
N ALA A 232 -0.28 -17.33 1.79
CA ALA A 232 -1.59 -16.89 1.37
C ALA A 232 -2.70 -17.69 2.04
N LEU A 233 -2.62 -19.01 2.02
CA LEU A 233 -3.59 -19.89 2.70
C LEU A 233 -3.58 -19.67 4.22
N GLY A 234 -2.39 -19.59 4.83
CA GLY A 234 -2.23 -19.35 6.25
C GLY A 234 -2.79 -17.99 6.68
N GLY A 235 -2.56 -16.93 5.89
CA GLY A 235 -3.11 -15.61 6.16
C GLY A 235 -4.62 -15.54 5.95
N THR A 236 -5.13 -16.14 4.87
CA THR A 236 -6.56 -16.15 4.54
C THR A 236 -7.40 -16.96 5.51
N PHE A 237 -6.93 -18.11 5.97
CA PHE A 237 -7.71 -19.00 6.84
C PHE A 237 -7.31 -18.94 8.32
N GLY A 238 -6.03 -18.66 8.62
CA GLY A 238 -5.51 -18.64 9.98
C GLY A 238 -5.93 -17.41 10.78
N ILE A 239 -5.91 -16.21 10.17
CA ILE A 239 -6.28 -14.97 10.88
C ILE A 239 -7.76 -14.93 11.30
N PRO A 240 -8.73 -15.25 10.43
CA PRO A 240 -10.13 -15.31 10.84
C PRO A 240 -10.36 -16.28 12.01
N TYR A 241 -9.63 -17.39 12.03
CA TYR A 241 -9.70 -18.36 13.13
C TYR A 241 -9.16 -17.75 14.44
N LEU A 242 -8.00 -17.11 14.41
CA LEU A 242 -7.40 -16.45 15.59
C LEU A 242 -8.25 -15.28 16.11
N MET A 243 -8.84 -14.47 15.22
CA MET A 243 -9.72 -13.36 15.59
C MET A 243 -11.08 -13.84 16.14
N ALA A 244 -11.63 -14.91 15.56
CA ALA A 244 -12.87 -15.52 16.06
C ALA A 244 -12.69 -16.19 17.43
N ASP A 245 -11.49 -16.66 17.75
CA ASP A 245 -11.19 -17.24 19.05
C ASP A 245 -10.94 -16.15 20.11
N TYR A 246 -10.24 -15.07 19.74
CA TYR A 246 -10.00 -13.93 20.64
C TYR A 246 -11.31 -13.23 21.05
N SER A 247 -12.20 -12.97 20.10
CA SER A 247 -13.52 -12.36 20.35
C SER A 247 -14.47 -13.22 21.20
N LYS A 248 -14.25 -14.53 21.27
CA LYS A 248 -15.04 -15.44 22.13
C LYS A 248 -14.55 -15.47 23.58
N HIS A 249 -13.28 -15.13 23.83
CA HIS A 249 -12.68 -15.19 25.16
C HIS A 249 -12.70 -13.84 25.89
N SER A 250 -12.96 -12.73 25.20
CA SER A 250 -13.07 -11.38 25.78
C SER A 250 -14.49 -10.97 26.21
N SER A 251 -15.33 -11.90 26.67
CA SER A 251 -16.50 -11.50 27.48
C SER A 251 -17.16 -12.62 28.30
N PRO A 252 -16.93 -12.60 29.62
CA PRO A 252 -17.96 -12.91 30.61
C PRO A 252 -18.29 -11.72 31.55
N SER A 253 -17.54 -10.63 31.52
CA SER A 253 -17.75 -9.45 32.37
C SER A 253 -18.15 -8.25 31.53
N GLY A 254 -19.36 -7.73 31.73
CA GLY A 254 -19.95 -6.61 30.98
C GLY A 254 -19.32 -5.24 31.21
N GLU A 255 -17.99 -5.16 31.30
CA GLU A 255 -17.23 -3.93 31.12
C GLU A 255 -16.71 -3.87 29.68
N PRO A 256 -16.72 -2.71 29.01
CA PRO A 256 -16.17 -2.60 27.67
C PRO A 256 -14.64 -2.72 27.77
N ASP A 257 -14.09 -3.87 27.37
CA ASP A 257 -12.64 -4.07 27.31
C ASP A 257 -11.97 -2.96 26.47
N ASP A 258 -11.01 -2.25 27.07
CA ASP A 258 -10.17 -1.21 26.43
C ASP A 258 -9.26 -1.78 25.31
N PHE A 259 -9.23 -3.10 25.13
CA PHE A 259 -8.41 -3.80 24.14
C PHE A 259 -9.17 -4.05 22.83
N LYS A 260 -9.34 -3.01 22.02
CA LYS A 260 -9.85 -3.16 20.64
C LYS A 260 -8.68 -3.29 19.67
N ILE A 261 -8.28 -4.52 19.33
CA ILE A 261 -7.40 -4.76 18.19
C ILE A 261 -8.16 -4.35 16.94
N THR A 262 -7.86 -3.16 16.42
CA THR A 262 -8.31 -2.76 15.09
C THR A 262 -7.60 -3.63 14.07
N LEU A 263 -8.21 -3.79 12.92
CA LEU A 263 -7.66 -4.63 11.87
C LEU A 263 -6.32 -4.11 11.30
N ALA A 264 -6.23 -2.79 11.13
CA ALA A 264 -4.99 -2.11 10.77
C ALA A 264 -3.91 -2.35 11.84
N GLY A 265 -4.29 -2.31 13.12
CA GLY A 265 -3.43 -2.63 14.26
C GLY A 265 -2.97 -4.07 14.22
N GLY A 266 -3.88 -5.05 14.15
CA GLY A 266 -3.54 -6.47 14.06
C GLY A 266 -2.61 -6.82 12.89
N THR A 267 -2.72 -6.10 11.77
CA THR A 267 -1.84 -6.27 10.61
C THR A 267 -0.46 -5.70 10.84
N MET A 268 -0.41 -4.46 11.35
CA MET A 268 0.85 -3.84 11.77
C MET A 268 1.57 -4.73 12.79
N GLY A 269 0.81 -5.24 13.78
CA GLY A 269 1.23 -6.24 14.76
C GLY A 269 1.77 -7.51 14.13
N ALA A 270 1.08 -8.09 13.15
CA ALA A 270 1.51 -9.33 12.52
C ALA A 270 2.80 -9.16 11.72
N VAL A 271 2.92 -8.06 10.97
CA VAL A 271 4.14 -7.75 10.19
C VAL A 271 5.29 -7.38 11.12
N ALA A 272 5.04 -6.58 12.16
CA ALA A 272 6.01 -6.28 13.21
C ALA A 272 6.48 -7.55 13.92
N GLY A 273 5.55 -8.45 14.27
CA GLY A 273 5.84 -9.75 14.85
C GLY A 273 6.73 -10.61 13.96
N LEU A 274 6.41 -10.68 12.66
CA LEU A 274 7.25 -11.39 11.69
C LEU A 274 8.66 -10.81 11.63
N ILE A 275 8.80 -9.48 11.54
CA ILE A 275 10.10 -8.80 11.48
C ILE A 275 10.89 -9.04 12.76
N ALA A 276 10.29 -8.78 13.93
CA ALA A 276 10.94 -8.96 15.23
C ALA A 276 11.36 -10.42 15.46
N GLY A 277 10.51 -11.37 15.08
CA GLY A 277 10.83 -12.79 15.17
C GLY A 277 12.01 -13.18 14.28
N LEU A 278 12.05 -12.72 13.03
CA LEU A 278 13.18 -12.97 12.14
C LEU A 278 14.48 -12.31 12.62
N LEU A 279 14.41 -11.10 13.17
CA LEU A 279 15.58 -10.44 13.74
C LEU A 279 16.11 -11.18 14.97
N ALA A 280 15.22 -11.63 15.86
CA ALA A 280 15.60 -12.45 17.01
C ALA A 280 16.20 -13.78 16.56
N LEU A 281 15.62 -14.42 15.54
CA LEU A 281 16.15 -15.64 14.95
C LEU A 281 17.59 -15.44 14.47
N VAL A 282 17.84 -14.39 13.67
CA VAL A 282 19.18 -14.10 13.13
C VAL A 282 20.17 -13.77 14.25
N ALA A 283 19.77 -12.93 15.21
CA ALA A 283 20.65 -12.53 16.31
C ALA A 283 21.08 -13.72 17.16
N VAL A 284 20.15 -14.61 17.51
CA VAL A 284 20.45 -15.80 18.33
C VAL A 284 21.15 -16.89 17.51
N ALA A 285 20.76 -17.10 16.25
CA ALA A 285 21.42 -18.08 15.38
C ALA A 285 22.87 -17.69 15.08
N ALA A 286 23.19 -16.39 14.96
CA ALA A 286 24.56 -15.92 14.78
C ALA A 286 25.46 -16.29 15.97
N ILE A 287 24.92 -16.29 17.19
CA ILE A 287 25.63 -16.79 18.39
C ILE A 287 25.88 -18.30 18.26
N GLY A 288 24.89 -19.06 17.76
CA GLY A 288 25.04 -20.49 17.50
C GLY A 288 26.16 -20.79 16.50
N VAL A 289 26.18 -20.09 15.36
CA VAL A 289 27.24 -20.22 14.34
C VAL A 289 28.62 -19.90 14.94
N TYR A 290 28.74 -18.82 15.70
CA TYR A 290 29.99 -18.46 16.37
C TYR A 290 30.48 -19.54 17.35
N LEU A 291 29.57 -20.18 18.09
CA LEU A 291 29.88 -21.29 18.98
C LEU A 291 30.29 -22.55 18.20
N ASP A 292 29.69 -22.79 17.04
CA ASP A 292 30.05 -23.88 16.14
C ASP A 292 31.49 -23.72 15.62
N ASP A 293 31.83 -22.51 15.20
CA ASP A 293 33.18 -22.15 14.72
C ASP A 293 34.25 -22.34 15.80
N MET A 294 33.88 -22.26 17.08
CA MET A 294 34.75 -22.56 18.22
C MET A 294 34.85 -24.05 18.58
N GLY A 295 34.14 -24.92 17.88
CA GLY A 295 34.11 -26.37 18.16
C GLY A 295 33.05 -26.79 19.19
N TYR A 296 32.16 -25.90 19.63
CA TYR A 296 31.08 -26.22 20.56
C TYR A 296 29.80 -26.69 19.84
N HIS A 297 29.91 -27.70 18.98
CA HIS A 297 28.84 -28.15 18.07
C HIS A 297 27.49 -28.50 18.77
N ASN A 298 27.56 -29.19 19.92
CA ASN A 298 26.34 -29.54 20.67
C ASN A 298 25.65 -28.31 21.26
N ILE A 299 26.43 -27.33 21.73
CA ILE A 299 25.91 -26.09 22.30
C ILE A 299 25.35 -25.21 21.18
N SER A 300 26.05 -25.11 20.04
CA SER A 300 25.58 -24.44 18.83
C SER A 300 24.19 -24.95 18.41
N THR A 301 24.00 -26.27 18.35
CA THR A 301 22.72 -26.88 17.97
C THR A 301 21.59 -26.46 18.94
N ILE A 302 21.87 -26.46 20.25
CA ILE A 302 20.90 -25.99 21.26
C ILE A 302 20.59 -24.50 21.08
N VAL A 303 21.61 -23.66 20.82
CA VAL A 303 21.42 -22.23 20.59
C VAL A 303 20.60 -21.94 19.34
N VAL A 304 20.78 -22.70 18.25
CA VAL A 304 19.96 -22.57 17.04
C VAL A 304 18.50 -22.98 17.29
N LEU A 305 18.26 -24.03 18.08
CA LEU A 305 16.89 -24.38 18.50
C LEU A 305 16.27 -23.30 19.39
N LEU A 306 17.05 -22.72 20.31
CA LEU A 306 16.63 -21.58 21.12
C LEU A 306 16.36 -20.34 20.26
N ALA A 307 17.03 -20.17 19.11
CA ALA A 307 16.76 -19.08 18.18
C ALA A 307 15.33 -19.15 17.61
N LEU A 308 14.82 -20.35 17.31
CA LEU A 308 13.43 -20.54 16.87
C LEU A 308 12.43 -20.18 17.97
N VAL A 309 12.74 -20.56 19.21
CA VAL A 309 11.91 -20.22 20.37
C VAL A 309 11.93 -18.71 20.62
N ALA A 310 13.10 -18.07 20.57
CA ALA A 310 13.26 -16.63 20.69
C ALA A 310 12.54 -15.88 19.57
N ALA A 311 12.58 -16.39 18.33
CA ALA A 311 11.84 -15.85 17.20
C ALA A 311 10.33 -15.85 17.45
N PHE A 312 9.79 -16.95 17.95
CA PHE A 312 8.37 -17.05 18.28
C PHE A 312 7.98 -16.07 19.39
N PHE A 313 8.71 -16.04 20.51
CA PHE A 313 8.40 -15.14 21.62
C PHE A 313 8.58 -13.67 21.27
N ALA A 314 9.66 -13.30 20.56
CA ALA A 314 9.87 -11.93 20.10
C ALA A 314 8.77 -11.50 19.13
N GLY A 315 8.36 -12.39 18.22
CA GLY A 315 7.27 -12.12 17.29
C GLY A 315 5.92 -11.93 17.99
N MET A 316 5.58 -12.82 18.94
CA MET A 316 4.36 -12.70 19.74
C MET A 316 4.36 -11.44 20.61
N ALA A 317 5.48 -11.09 21.22
CA ALA A 317 5.61 -9.86 22.01
C ALA A 317 5.42 -8.63 21.13
N ALA A 318 6.13 -8.53 20.00
CA ALA A 318 5.98 -7.41 19.08
C ALA A 318 4.54 -7.30 18.53
N PHE A 319 3.90 -8.43 18.20
CA PHE A 319 2.48 -8.46 17.85
C PHE A 319 1.61 -7.85 18.95
N ALA A 320 1.76 -8.29 20.20
CA ALA A 320 0.96 -7.79 21.31
C ALA A 320 1.16 -6.27 21.53
N PHE A 321 2.40 -5.79 21.41
CA PHE A 321 2.75 -4.36 21.59
C PHE A 321 2.33 -3.46 20.44
N THR A 322 2.17 -3.98 19.23
CA THR A 322 1.90 -3.13 18.04
C THR A 322 0.57 -3.44 17.36
N SER A 323 -0.22 -4.36 17.94
CA SER A 323 -1.56 -4.67 17.45
C SER A 323 -2.64 -3.72 17.95
N GLN A 324 -2.32 -2.88 18.93
CA GLN A 324 -3.22 -1.87 19.46
C GLN A 324 -2.93 -0.54 18.76
N LEU A 325 -3.82 -0.12 17.87
CA LEU A 325 -3.83 1.27 17.44
C LEU A 325 -4.75 2.01 18.41
N HIS A 326 -4.17 2.81 19.28
CA HIS A 326 -4.94 3.77 20.07
C HIS A 326 -5.58 4.76 19.11
N TYR A 327 -6.90 4.72 19.01
CA TYR A 327 -7.70 5.61 18.17
C TYR A 327 -8.42 6.60 19.07
N GLU A 328 -7.80 7.76 19.33
CA GLU A 328 -8.43 8.82 20.14
C GLU A 328 -9.47 9.65 19.35
N GLY A 329 -9.76 9.28 18.09
CA GLY A 329 -10.73 9.98 17.23
C GLY A 329 -10.31 11.41 16.83
N LYS A 330 -9.02 11.73 17.01
CA LYS A 330 -8.36 12.97 16.61
C LYS A 330 -6.89 12.68 16.30
N SER A 331 -6.55 12.53 15.01
CA SER A 331 -5.15 12.46 14.63
C SER A 331 -4.42 13.74 15.05
N SER A 332 -3.23 13.57 15.61
CA SER A 332 -2.29 14.64 15.91
C SER A 332 -1.63 15.21 14.64
N VAL A 333 -1.74 14.51 13.50
CA VAL A 333 -1.24 14.95 12.20
C VAL A 333 -2.34 15.76 11.49
N ASP A 334 -1.97 16.93 10.98
CA ASP A 334 -2.88 17.74 10.18
C ASP A 334 -3.12 17.06 8.82
N TRP A 335 -4.37 16.66 8.57
CA TRP A 335 -4.77 15.99 7.33
C TRP A 335 -4.45 16.83 6.08
N HIS A 336 -4.55 18.16 6.17
CA HIS A 336 -4.19 19.04 5.06
C HIS A 336 -2.71 18.93 4.73
N LEU A 337 -1.84 18.91 5.74
CA LEU A 337 -0.39 18.80 5.54
C LEU A 337 0.00 17.44 5.00
N TRP A 338 -0.59 16.36 5.50
CA TRP A 338 -0.40 15.01 4.95
C TRP A 338 -0.81 14.94 3.49
N PHE A 339 -2.05 15.36 3.19
CA PHE A 339 -2.61 15.31 1.84
C PHE A 339 -1.83 16.20 0.87
N TRP A 340 -1.35 17.36 1.33
CA TRP A 340 -0.51 18.26 0.55
C TRP A 340 0.85 17.66 0.24
N GLY A 341 1.51 17.05 1.23
CA GLY A 341 2.80 16.39 1.05
C GLY A 341 2.74 15.29 -0.01
N ILE A 342 1.79 14.35 0.13
CA ILE A 342 1.65 13.25 -0.83
C ILE A 342 1.23 13.75 -2.23
N SER A 343 0.40 14.79 -2.32
CA SER A 343 0.01 15.40 -3.60
C SER A 343 1.20 16.04 -4.32
N ILE A 344 2.06 16.77 -3.62
CA ILE A 344 3.26 17.36 -4.22
C ILE A 344 4.18 16.26 -4.77
N VAL A 345 4.41 15.19 -3.99
CA VAL A 345 5.21 14.05 -4.44
C VAL A 345 4.59 13.41 -5.69
N ALA A 346 3.29 13.16 -5.69
CA ALA A 346 2.58 12.59 -6.83
C ALA A 346 2.61 13.49 -8.07
N ILE A 347 2.50 14.80 -7.92
CA ILE A 347 2.64 15.77 -9.02
C ILE A 347 4.04 15.69 -9.61
N VAL A 348 5.09 15.72 -8.77
CA VAL A 348 6.48 15.65 -9.24
C VAL A 348 6.75 14.34 -9.99
N LEU A 349 6.29 13.21 -9.44
CA LEU A 349 6.41 11.90 -10.10
C LEU A 349 5.60 11.84 -11.39
N SER A 350 4.40 12.43 -11.41
CA SER A 350 3.56 12.52 -12.61
C SER A 350 4.24 13.36 -13.69
N LEU A 351 4.81 14.52 -13.36
CA LEU A 351 5.54 15.36 -14.31
C LEU A 351 6.76 14.64 -14.90
N TYR A 352 7.40 13.77 -14.13
CA TYR A 352 8.50 12.93 -14.62
C TYR A 352 8.01 11.82 -15.57
N LEU A 353 6.89 11.16 -15.25
CA LEU A 353 6.39 10.02 -16.02
C LEU A 353 5.52 10.41 -17.22
N LEU A 354 4.75 11.48 -17.14
CA LEU A 354 3.78 11.87 -18.17
C LEU A 354 4.41 12.07 -19.56
N PRO A 355 5.60 12.68 -19.73
CA PRO A 355 6.22 12.78 -21.04
C PRO A 355 6.54 11.40 -21.66
N LYS A 356 6.85 10.41 -20.82
CA LYS A 356 7.08 9.02 -21.25
C LYS A 356 5.75 8.34 -21.59
N ALA A 357 4.74 8.51 -20.75
CA ALA A 357 3.37 8.03 -20.97
C ALA A 357 2.78 8.59 -22.28
N TRP A 358 2.95 9.89 -22.51
CA TRP A 358 2.47 10.59 -23.71
C TRP A 358 3.09 10.02 -24.99
N LYS A 359 4.36 9.61 -24.95
CA LYS A 359 4.98 8.95 -26.10
C LYS A 359 4.52 7.50 -26.26
N ALA A 360 4.30 6.79 -25.14
CA ALA A 360 3.90 5.39 -25.15
C ALA A 360 2.45 5.17 -25.59
N PHE A 361 1.55 6.14 -25.31
CA PHE A 361 0.10 6.00 -25.55
C PHE A 361 -0.45 7.14 -26.44
N PRO A 362 -0.02 7.24 -27.72
CA PRO A 362 -0.42 8.33 -28.60
C PRO A 362 -1.93 8.42 -28.85
N GLU A 363 -2.59 7.26 -28.96
CA GLU A 363 -4.01 7.16 -29.24
C GLU A 363 -4.88 7.69 -28.07
N ALA A 364 -4.35 7.63 -26.85
CA ALA A 364 -5.05 7.99 -25.62
C ALA A 364 -5.08 9.50 -25.34
N HIS A 365 -4.34 10.34 -26.09
CA HIS A 365 -4.12 11.75 -25.75
C HIS A 365 -5.41 12.55 -25.58
N HIS A 366 -6.33 12.41 -26.54
CA HIS A 366 -7.59 13.13 -26.50
C HIS A 366 -8.46 12.68 -25.33
N LEU A 367 -8.48 11.37 -25.06
CA LEU A 367 -9.20 10.78 -23.94
C LEU A 367 -8.63 11.30 -22.62
N ALA A 368 -7.30 11.28 -22.46
CA ALA A 368 -6.60 11.77 -21.28
C ALA A 368 -6.86 13.26 -21.00
N LEU A 369 -6.83 14.13 -22.02
CA LEU A 369 -7.18 15.54 -21.84
C LEU A 369 -8.65 15.72 -21.46
N PHE A 370 -9.55 14.98 -22.11
CA PHE A 370 -10.98 15.04 -21.82
C PHE A 370 -11.30 14.59 -20.40
N THR A 371 -10.78 13.44 -19.97
CA THR A 371 -10.96 12.93 -18.61
C THR A 371 -10.27 13.80 -17.58
N GLY A 372 -9.12 14.41 -17.90
CA GLY A 372 -8.45 15.42 -17.08
C GLY A 372 -9.33 16.64 -16.81
N LEU A 373 -9.92 17.22 -17.86
CA LEU A 373 -10.86 18.34 -17.73
C LEU A 373 -12.14 17.93 -16.99
N LEU A 374 -12.67 16.73 -17.28
CA LEU A 374 -13.85 16.21 -16.60
C LEU A 374 -13.59 16.04 -15.09
N ALA A 375 -12.47 15.43 -14.71
CA ALA A 375 -12.08 15.26 -13.30
C ALA A 375 -11.95 16.60 -12.60
N LEU A 376 -11.28 17.58 -13.22
CA LEU A 376 -11.14 18.93 -12.69
C LEU A 376 -12.50 19.59 -12.43
N VAL A 377 -13.41 19.55 -13.41
CA VAL A 377 -14.75 20.14 -13.27
C VAL A 377 -15.57 19.42 -12.20
N MET A 378 -15.56 18.09 -12.20
CA MET A 378 -16.30 17.28 -11.23
C MET A 378 -15.77 17.52 -9.82
N PHE A 379 -14.46 17.57 -9.63
CA PHE A 379 -13.82 17.88 -8.36
C PHE A 379 -14.19 19.28 -7.87
N TYR A 380 -14.07 20.30 -8.74
CA TYR A 380 -14.47 21.68 -8.43
C TYR A 380 -15.93 21.79 -7.98
N LEU A 381 -16.83 21.01 -8.57
CA LEU A 381 -18.25 20.97 -8.19
C LEU A 381 -18.52 20.17 -6.90
N SER A 382 -17.53 19.41 -6.41
CA SER A 382 -17.64 18.53 -5.25
C SER A 382 -17.10 19.16 -3.98
N ILE A 383 -16.10 20.03 -4.08
CA ILE A 383 -15.53 20.75 -2.94
C ILE A 383 -16.39 21.98 -2.58
N GLU A 384 -16.60 22.21 -1.29
CA GLU A 384 -17.29 23.42 -0.83
C GLU A 384 -16.50 24.68 -1.21
N LYS A 385 -17.21 25.67 -1.76
CA LYS A 385 -16.61 26.97 -2.08
C LYS A 385 -16.46 27.76 -0.80
N ALA A 386 -15.26 27.74 -0.21
CA ALA A 386 -14.94 28.62 0.90
C ALA A 386 -15.07 30.10 0.44
N GLY A 387 -16.01 30.87 0.99
CA GLY A 387 -16.12 32.30 0.70
C GLY A 387 -15.13 33.12 1.53
N GLY A 388 -14.38 34.05 0.93
CA GLY A 388 -13.54 35.02 1.65
C GLY A 388 -12.21 35.34 0.97
N PRO A 389 -11.43 36.31 1.50
CA PRO A 389 -10.08 36.60 1.03
C PRO A 389 -9.13 35.46 1.41
N TYR A 390 -8.68 34.71 0.41
CA TYR A 390 -7.72 33.62 0.60
C TYR A 390 -6.31 34.13 0.88
N SER A 391 -5.66 33.53 1.89
CA SER A 391 -4.22 33.69 2.10
C SER A 391 -3.43 33.08 0.92
N LEU A 392 -2.14 33.40 0.82
CA LEU A 392 -1.26 32.78 -0.20
C LEU A 392 -1.23 31.25 -0.05
N VAL A 393 -1.20 30.75 1.19
CA VAL A 393 -1.19 29.31 1.50
C VAL A 393 -2.45 28.65 0.97
N ASP A 394 -3.62 29.24 1.19
CA ASP A 394 -4.90 28.71 0.71
C ASP A 394 -4.96 28.64 -0.82
N ARG A 395 -4.38 29.63 -1.51
CA ARG A 395 -4.32 29.62 -2.98
C ARG A 395 -3.37 28.55 -3.51
N LEU A 396 -2.20 28.39 -2.89
CA LEU A 396 -1.25 27.34 -3.25
C LEU A 396 -1.85 25.96 -3.00
N TRP A 397 -2.61 25.82 -1.91
CA TRP A 397 -3.35 24.61 -1.59
C TRP A 397 -4.38 24.29 -2.67
N GLN A 398 -5.27 25.24 -2.99
CA GLN A 398 -6.26 25.07 -4.05
C GLN A 398 -5.62 24.77 -5.42
N ALA A 399 -4.55 25.46 -5.78
CA ALA A 399 -3.81 25.20 -7.02
C ALA A 399 -3.24 23.78 -7.06
N THR A 400 -2.75 23.28 -5.92
CA THR A 400 -2.29 21.90 -5.80
C THR A 400 -3.43 20.92 -6.01
N LEU A 401 -4.57 21.13 -5.35
CA LEU A 401 -5.76 20.28 -5.49
C LEU A 401 -6.29 20.23 -6.94
N TYR A 402 -6.41 21.37 -7.61
CA TYR A 402 -6.88 21.42 -8.99
C TYR A 402 -5.87 20.79 -9.97
N SER A 403 -4.58 21.00 -9.73
CA SER A 403 -3.53 20.35 -10.53
C SER A 403 -3.58 18.84 -10.36
N SER A 404 -3.71 18.35 -9.12
CA SER A 404 -3.88 16.94 -8.82
C SER A 404 -5.17 16.39 -9.45
N ALA A 405 -6.27 17.13 -9.45
CA ALA A 405 -7.52 16.70 -10.07
C ALA A 405 -7.40 16.51 -11.59
N PHE A 406 -6.78 17.48 -12.25
CA PHE A 406 -6.50 17.38 -13.68
C PHE A 406 -5.58 16.19 -13.97
N LEU A 407 -4.48 16.03 -13.23
CA LEU A 407 -3.53 14.94 -13.42
C LEU A 407 -4.14 13.55 -13.14
N ALA A 408 -4.97 13.44 -12.10
CA ALA A 408 -5.70 12.22 -11.78
C ALA A 408 -6.61 11.80 -12.94
N GLY A 409 -7.33 12.75 -13.54
CA GLY A 409 -8.15 12.51 -14.72
C GLY A 409 -7.32 12.16 -15.96
N VAL A 410 -6.16 12.82 -16.17
CA VAL A 410 -5.24 12.50 -17.26
C VAL A 410 -4.76 11.05 -17.16
N TRP A 411 -4.30 10.62 -15.98
CA TRP A 411 -3.92 9.24 -15.75
C TRP A 411 -5.10 8.30 -16.00
N ALA A 412 -6.27 8.53 -15.40
CA ALA A 412 -7.45 7.70 -15.63
C ALA A 412 -7.82 7.55 -17.13
N GLY A 413 -7.68 8.62 -17.93
CA GLY A 413 -7.92 8.57 -19.37
C GLY A 413 -6.86 7.82 -20.16
N LEU A 414 -5.58 7.90 -19.75
CA LEU A 414 -4.54 7.02 -20.30
C LEU A 414 -4.82 5.53 -20.01
N GLY A 415 -5.55 5.23 -18.92
CA GLY A 415 -5.98 3.87 -18.58
C GLY A 415 -7.20 3.37 -19.36
N ALA A 416 -7.86 4.22 -20.16
CA ALA A 416 -9.12 3.89 -20.83
C ALA A 416 -8.97 3.69 -22.35
N ILE A 417 -7.77 3.28 -22.80
CA ILE A 417 -7.42 3.07 -24.22
C ILE A 417 -8.38 2.11 -24.91
N TRP A 418 -8.86 1.09 -24.21
CA TRP A 418 -9.79 0.09 -24.74
C TRP A 418 -11.03 0.70 -25.44
N ILE A 419 -11.48 1.90 -25.04
CA ILE A 419 -12.62 2.58 -25.69
C ILE A 419 -12.37 2.89 -27.18
N LEU A 420 -11.10 2.92 -27.60
CA LEU A 420 -10.68 3.27 -28.96
C LEU A 420 -10.60 2.06 -29.89
N HIS A 421 -10.87 0.85 -29.39
CA HIS A 421 -10.90 -0.41 -30.12
C HIS A 421 -12.32 -0.97 -30.16
#